data_AF-A0A975MHI4-F1
#
_entry.id   AF-A0A975MHI4-F1
#
_cell.length_a   1.000
_cell.length_b   1.000
_cell.length_c   1.000
_cell.angle_alpha   90.00
_cell.angle_beta   90.00
_cell.angle_gamma   90.00
#
_symmetry.space_group_name_H-M   'P 1'
#
loop_
_entity.id
_entity.type
_entity.pdbx_description
1 polymer ?
#
loop_
_entity_poly.entity_id
_entity_poly.type
_entity_poly.pdbx_seq_one_letter_code
_entity_poly.pdbx_strand_id
1 'polypeptide(L)'
;MNTGDVTFDPRWCQTLVEALEDVISETPCIAPEITFVAARIDDGQWCTVLVRAEVDGPVLGRRWRLTSLSRRQGTSDPIDLASAAWGSEIAEPGGPEIDGESEWAAGLVPSPQDVAWVAIDA
;
A
#
# COMPACT_ATOMS: atom_id res chain seq x y z
N MET A 1 -0.68 -28.73 6.57
CA MET A 1 -0.56 -28.03 5.28
C MET A 1 0.59 -27.06 5.42
N ASN A 2 1.67 -27.24 4.65
CA ASN A 2 2.77 -26.29 4.63
C ASN A 2 2.24 -25.01 3.97
N THR A 3 1.88 -24.00 4.76
CA THR A 3 1.82 -22.62 4.28
C THR A 3 3.24 -22.18 4.04
N GLY A 4 3.84 -22.71 2.97
CA GLY A 4 5.04 -22.11 2.39
C GLY A 4 4.67 -20.67 2.11
N ASP A 5 5.35 -19.76 2.79
CA ASP A 5 5.25 -18.34 2.59
C ASP A 5 5.38 -18.04 1.10
N VAL A 6 4.25 -17.75 0.44
CA VAL A 6 4.24 -17.45 -1.00
C VAL A 6 4.89 -16.09 -1.16
N THR A 7 6.04 -16.10 -1.83
CA THR A 7 6.76 -14.91 -2.25
C THR A 7 6.46 -14.66 -3.72
N PHE A 8 6.03 -13.45 -4.05
CA PHE A 8 5.86 -13.01 -5.42
C PHE A 8 7.22 -12.69 -6.04
N ASP A 9 7.39 -12.95 -7.33
CA ASP A 9 8.66 -12.72 -8.01
C ASP A 9 8.92 -11.21 -8.18
N PRO A 10 10.20 -10.80 -8.39
CA PRO A 10 10.56 -9.38 -8.46
C PRO A 10 9.86 -8.60 -9.58
N ARG A 11 9.55 -9.23 -10.72
CA ARG A 11 8.86 -8.53 -11.82
C ARG A 11 7.42 -8.27 -11.46
N TRP A 12 6.74 -9.27 -10.89
CA TRP A 12 5.38 -9.09 -10.36
C TRP A 12 5.33 -7.95 -9.34
N CYS A 13 6.30 -7.90 -8.42
CA CYS A 13 6.38 -6.86 -7.39
C CYS A 13 6.58 -5.47 -8.01
N GLN A 14 7.47 -5.36 -9.00
CA GLN A 14 7.68 -4.12 -9.73
C GLN A 14 6.41 -3.65 -10.43
N THR A 15 5.73 -4.55 -11.15
CA THR A 15 4.48 -4.23 -11.85
C THR A 15 3.39 -3.76 -10.88
N LEU A 16 3.29 -4.35 -9.69
CA LEU A 16 2.33 -3.89 -8.68
C LEU A 16 2.64 -2.47 -8.19
N VAL A 17 3.92 -2.14 -7.94
CA VAL A 17 4.32 -0.79 -7.50
C VAL A 17 4.02 0.24 -8.59
N GLU A 18 4.37 -0.05 -9.83
CA GLU A 18 4.10 0.82 -10.98
C GLU A 18 2.58 1.02 -11.15
N ALA A 19 1.78 -0.05 -11.08
CA ALA A 19 0.33 0.03 -11.18
C ALA A 19 -0.32 0.81 -10.02
N LEU A 20 0.24 0.73 -8.81
CA LEU A 20 -0.21 1.54 -7.66
C LEU A 20 0.09 3.02 -7.88
N GLU A 21 1.30 3.36 -8.35
CA GLU A 21 1.67 4.74 -8.67
C GLU A 21 0.77 5.32 -9.77
N ASP A 22 0.52 4.54 -10.83
CA ASP A 22 -0.35 4.93 -11.94
C ASP A 22 -1.79 5.16 -11.45
N VAL A 23 -2.40 4.18 -10.76
CA VAL A 23 -3.82 4.29 -10.37
C VAL A 23 -4.06 5.44 -9.38
N ILE A 24 -3.13 5.67 -8.45
CA ILE A 24 -3.26 6.75 -7.45
C ILE A 24 -3.08 8.11 -8.13
N SER A 25 -2.14 8.22 -9.08
CA SER A 25 -1.86 9.47 -9.79
C SER A 25 -2.92 9.82 -10.84
N GLU A 26 -3.50 8.82 -11.50
CA GLU A 26 -4.49 9.00 -12.57
C GLU A 26 -5.94 9.10 -12.08
N THR A 27 -6.21 8.81 -10.81
CA THR A 27 -7.58 8.74 -10.28
C THR A 27 -7.91 9.83 -9.23
N PRO A 28 -7.72 11.13 -9.54
CA PRO A 28 -8.18 12.20 -8.64
C PRO A 28 -9.71 12.27 -8.58
N CYS A 29 -10.47 11.53 -9.39
CA CYS A 29 -11.93 11.56 -9.34
C CYS A 29 -12.54 10.77 -8.17
N ILE A 30 -11.81 9.79 -7.61
CA ILE A 30 -12.27 9.00 -6.46
C ILE A 30 -11.86 9.68 -5.15
N ALA A 31 -10.62 10.18 -5.07
CA ALA A 31 -10.11 10.88 -3.89
C ALA A 31 -9.10 11.97 -4.30
N PRO A 32 -9.58 13.15 -4.77
CA PRO A 32 -8.75 14.23 -5.32
C PRO A 32 -7.76 14.82 -4.32
N GLU A 33 -8.05 14.70 -3.03
CA GLU A 33 -7.22 15.16 -1.93
C GLU A 33 -6.04 14.23 -1.62
N ILE A 34 -6.07 13.00 -2.14
CA ILE A 34 -5.04 12.01 -1.88
C ILE A 34 -3.86 12.19 -2.83
N THR A 35 -2.67 12.25 -2.25
CA THR A 35 -1.41 12.34 -3.01
C THR A 35 -0.55 11.11 -2.73
N PHE A 36 -0.10 10.44 -3.79
CA PHE A 36 0.87 9.37 -3.68
C PHE A 36 2.20 9.87 -3.12
N VAL A 37 2.79 9.14 -2.17
CA VAL A 37 4.12 9.44 -1.64
C VAL A 37 5.13 8.41 -2.10
N ALA A 38 4.86 7.12 -1.82
CA ALA A 38 5.74 6.02 -2.19
C ALA A 38 5.04 4.68 -2.01
N ALA A 39 5.53 3.65 -2.69
CA ALA A 39 5.18 2.26 -2.42
C ALA A 39 6.41 1.35 -2.52
N ARG A 40 6.40 0.24 -1.78
CA ARG A 40 7.44 -0.78 -1.85
C ARG A 40 6.90 -2.16 -1.52
N ILE A 41 7.48 -3.16 -2.18
CA ILE A 41 7.35 -4.55 -1.79
C ILE A 41 8.62 -5.04 -1.07
N ASP A 42 8.48 -5.53 0.16
CA ASP A 42 9.55 -6.17 0.92
C ASP A 42 9.49 -7.68 0.75
N ASP A 43 10.62 -8.28 0.35
CA ASP A 43 10.83 -9.73 0.20
C ASP A 43 9.78 -10.46 -0.65
N GLY A 44 9.07 -9.74 -1.52
CA GLY A 44 7.94 -10.25 -2.30
C GLY A 44 6.76 -10.72 -1.46
N GLN A 45 6.64 -10.26 -0.20
CA GLN A 45 5.61 -10.68 0.74
C GLN A 45 4.77 -9.53 1.28
N TRP A 46 5.37 -8.37 1.49
CA TRP A 46 4.71 -7.24 2.15
C TRP A 46 4.66 -6.05 1.23
N CYS A 47 3.48 -5.48 1.05
CA CYS A 47 3.29 -4.21 0.36
C CYS A 47 3.17 -3.09 1.39
N THR A 48 3.95 -2.03 1.23
CA THR A 48 3.81 -0.78 1.97
C THR A 48 3.43 0.31 0.99
N VAL A 49 2.37 1.06 1.29
CA VAL A 49 1.96 2.24 0.52
C VAL A 49 1.86 3.42 1.47
N LEU A 50 2.44 4.53 1.04
CA LEU A 50 2.43 5.81 1.72
C LEU A 50 1.67 6.83 0.87
N VAL A 51 0.72 7.53 1.50
CA VAL A 51 -0.08 8.58 0.88
C VAL A 51 -0.20 9.79 1.81
N ARG A 52 -0.66 10.93 1.30
CA ARG A 52 -1.18 12.04 2.10
C ARG A 52 -2.66 12.20 1.81
N ALA A 53 -3.47 12.46 2.83
CA ALA A 53 -4.90 12.70 2.70
C ALA A 53 -5.25 14.17 2.36
N GLU A 54 -4.28 15.07 2.44
CA GLU A 54 -4.41 16.46 2.04
C GLU A 54 -3.03 17.01 1.60
N VAL A 55 -3.03 18.07 0.80
CA VAL A 55 -1.80 18.76 0.39
C VAL A 55 -1.10 19.25 1.66
N ASP A 56 0.16 18.86 1.83
CA ASP A 56 0.99 19.12 3.02
C ASP A 56 0.56 18.43 4.33
N GLY A 57 -0.45 17.56 4.29
CA GLY A 57 -0.87 16.75 5.43
C GLY A 57 0.16 15.70 5.87
N PRO A 58 -0.07 15.03 7.02
CA PRO A 58 0.80 13.95 7.49
C PRO A 58 0.85 12.81 6.48
N VAL A 59 1.99 12.11 6.45
CA VAL A 59 2.13 10.89 5.65
C VAL A 59 1.45 9.75 6.39
N LEU A 60 0.50 9.13 5.70
CA LEU A 60 -0.25 7.97 6.17
C LEU A 60 0.34 6.72 5.53
N GLY A 61 0.63 5.71 6.35
CA GLY A 61 1.17 4.43 5.92
C GLY A 61 0.18 3.30 6.08
N ARG A 62 0.09 2.45 5.06
CA ARG A 62 -0.60 1.16 5.11
C ARG A 62 0.34 0.05 4.68
N ARG A 63 0.22 -1.10 5.36
CA ARG A 63 1.04 -2.27 5.08
C ARG A 63 0.18 -3.53 5.03
N TRP A 64 0.32 -4.31 3.96
CA TRP A 64 -0.40 -5.55 3.77
C TRP A 64 0.55 -6.71 3.50
N ARG A 65 0.15 -7.89 3.94
CA ARG A 65 0.69 -9.12 3.39
C ARG A 65 0.05 -9.39 2.03
N LEU A 66 0.85 -9.48 0.98
CA LEU A 66 0.40 -9.63 -0.41
C LEU A 66 -0.53 -10.84 -0.59
N THR A 67 -0.19 -11.98 0.02
CA THR A 67 -1.03 -13.19 -0.06
C THR A 67 -2.42 -12.99 0.53
N SER A 68 -2.52 -12.19 1.60
CA SER A 68 -3.79 -11.88 2.25
C SER A 68 -4.58 -10.88 1.41
N LEU A 69 -3.90 -9.85 0.89
CA LEU A 69 -4.50 -8.85 0.00
C LEU A 69 -5.05 -9.51 -1.28
N SER A 70 -4.24 -10.30 -1.98
CA SER A 70 -4.68 -11.04 -3.18
C SER A 70 -5.88 -11.94 -2.91
N ARG A 71 -5.90 -12.63 -1.77
CA ARG A 71 -7.04 -13.48 -1.40
C ARG A 71 -8.29 -12.65 -1.13
N ARG A 72 -8.17 -11.55 -0.39
CA ARG A 72 -9.28 -10.64 -0.06
C ARG A 72 -9.89 -10.03 -1.30
N GLN A 73 -9.05 -9.56 -2.22
CA GLN A 73 -9.46 -8.93 -3.47
C GLN A 73 -9.84 -9.95 -4.57
N GLY A 74 -9.60 -11.25 -4.33
CA GLY A 74 -9.96 -12.32 -5.26
C GLY A 74 -9.11 -12.35 -6.54
N THR A 75 -7.97 -11.67 -6.57
CA THR A 75 -7.07 -11.61 -7.73
C THR A 75 -5.61 -11.71 -7.31
N SER A 76 -4.80 -12.35 -8.16
CA SER A 76 -3.34 -12.40 -8.06
C SER A 76 -2.65 -11.66 -9.22
N ASP A 77 -3.43 -11.01 -10.09
CA ASP A 77 -2.88 -10.12 -11.12
C ASP A 77 -2.47 -8.79 -10.46
N PRO A 78 -1.24 -8.30 -10.67
CA PRO A 78 -0.74 -7.12 -9.96
C PRO A 78 -1.48 -5.83 -10.34
N ILE A 79 -1.98 -5.71 -11.58
CA ILE A 79 -2.68 -4.52 -12.07
C ILE A 79 -4.10 -4.48 -11.49
N ASP A 80 -4.81 -5.62 -11.56
CA ASP A 80 -6.13 -5.73 -10.94
C ASP A 80 -6.05 -5.54 -9.43
N LEU A 81 -5.00 -6.07 -8.79
CA LEU A 81 -4.78 -5.93 -7.35
C LEU A 81 -4.54 -4.47 -6.94
N ALA A 82 -3.74 -3.72 -7.70
CA ALA A 82 -3.52 -2.29 -7.46
C ALA A 82 -4.84 -1.51 -7.52
N SER A 83 -5.64 -1.76 -8.56
CA SER A 83 -6.94 -1.10 -8.76
C SER A 83 -7.92 -1.42 -7.63
N ALA A 84 -7.99 -2.68 -7.22
CA ALA A 84 -8.86 -3.13 -6.14
C ALA A 84 -8.42 -2.56 -4.78
N ALA A 85 -7.11 -2.57 -4.49
CA ALA A 85 -6.56 -1.99 -3.26
C ALA A 85 -6.79 -0.47 -3.20
N TRP A 86 -6.65 0.23 -4.33
CA TRP A 86 -6.96 1.66 -4.42
C TRP A 86 -8.40 1.94 -4.00
N GLY A 87 -9.36 1.33 -4.68
CA GLY A 87 -10.78 1.64 -4.47
C GLY A 87 -11.35 1.18 -3.13
N SER A 88 -10.73 0.20 -2.46
CA SER A 88 -11.26 -0.37 -1.22
C SER A 88 -10.51 0.04 0.05
N GLU A 89 -9.20 0.29 -0.03
CA GLU A 89 -8.38 0.49 1.17
C GLU A 89 -7.50 1.74 1.14
N ILE A 90 -7.11 2.26 -0.03
CA ILE A 90 -6.18 3.40 -0.11
C ILE A 90 -6.94 4.72 -0.31
N ALA A 91 -8.00 4.73 -1.13
CA ALA A 91 -8.82 5.90 -1.41
C ALA A 91 -9.60 6.40 -0.19
N GLU A 92 -9.75 5.56 0.84
CA GLU A 92 -10.27 5.95 2.15
C GLU A 92 -9.12 5.85 3.18
N PRO A 93 -8.28 6.88 3.33
CA PRO A 93 -7.05 6.78 4.09
C PRO A 93 -7.27 6.78 5.61
N GLY A 94 -8.51 6.99 6.07
CA GLY A 94 -8.88 6.92 7.48
C GLY A 94 -8.94 5.50 8.04
N GLY A 95 -8.80 5.37 9.35
CA GLY A 95 -8.87 4.12 10.08
C GLY A 95 -8.25 4.28 11.47
N PRO A 96 -8.34 3.26 12.34
CA PRO A 96 -7.68 3.32 13.64
C PRO A 96 -6.16 3.33 13.44
N GLU A 97 -5.50 4.28 14.09
CA GLU A 97 -4.05 4.34 14.12
C GLU A 97 -3.49 3.12 14.86
N ILE A 98 -2.40 2.58 14.34
CA ILE A 98 -1.68 1.45 14.93
C ILE A 98 -0.23 1.83 15.20
N ASP A 99 0.38 1.16 16.17
CA ASP A 99 1.82 1.18 16.34
C ASP A 99 2.47 0.49 15.14
N GLY A 100 2.95 1.27 14.18
CA GLY A 100 3.77 0.77 13.09
C GLY A 100 5.26 0.95 13.35
N GLU A 101 6.07 0.10 12.72
CA GLU A 101 7.51 0.15 12.89
C GLU A 101 8.12 1.14 11.89
N SER A 102 8.99 2.05 12.37
CA SER A 102 9.66 3.03 11.51
C SER A 102 10.47 2.37 10.38
N GLU A 103 10.87 1.11 10.55
CA GLU A 103 11.59 0.35 9.52
C GLU A 103 10.75 0.08 8.26
N TRP A 104 9.41 0.00 8.38
CA TRP A 104 8.53 -0.23 7.23
C TRP A 104 8.57 0.94 6.24
N ALA A 105 8.79 2.17 6.72
CA ALA A 105 8.91 3.38 5.91
C ALA A 105 10.37 3.80 5.63
N ALA A 106 11.35 3.06 6.15
CA ALA A 106 12.77 3.41 5.99
C ALA A 106 13.16 3.47 4.51
N GLY A 107 13.69 4.60 4.06
CA GLY A 107 14.08 4.82 2.67
C GLY A 107 12.95 5.18 1.70
N LEU A 108 11.69 5.18 2.16
CA LEU A 108 10.54 5.70 1.39
C LEU A 108 10.28 7.18 1.66
N VAL A 109 10.60 7.63 2.88
CA VAL A 109 10.47 9.04 3.30
C VAL A 109 11.69 9.47 4.13
N PRO A 110 11.98 10.78 4.20
CA PRO A 110 13.11 11.30 5.00
C PRO A 110 12.98 11.04 6.50
N SER A 111 11.74 11.03 7.02
CA SER A 111 11.44 10.81 8.45
C SER A 111 10.46 9.63 8.63
N PRO A 112 10.95 8.38 8.61
CA PRO A 112 10.09 7.19 8.72
C PRO A 112 9.29 7.12 10.03
N GLN A 113 9.79 7.72 11.10
CA GLN A 113 9.11 7.78 12.40
C GLN A 113 7.91 8.73 12.42
N ASP A 114 7.78 9.62 11.44
CA ASP A 114 6.69 10.59 11.35
C ASP A 114 5.50 10.04 10.54
N VAL A 115 5.58 8.78 10.06
CA VAL A 115 4.49 8.11 9.35
C VAL A 115 3.44 7.64 10.34
N ALA A 116 2.21 8.11 10.17
CA ALA A 116 1.07 7.60 10.94
C ALA A 116 0.52 6.34 10.26
N TRP A 117 0.52 5.23 10.98
CA TRP A 117 0.13 3.93 10.43
C TRP A 117 -1.33 3.65 10.68
N VAL A 118 -2.03 3.23 9.63
CA VAL A 118 -3.48 2.99 9.68
C VAL A 118 -3.74 1.49 9.60
N ALA A 119 -4.58 0.98 10.49
CA ALA A 119 -5.03 -0.39 10.44
C ALA A 119 -5.76 -0.68 9.12
N ILE A 120 -5.55 -1.90 8.62
CA ILE A 120 -6.37 -2.44 7.55
C ILE A 120 -7.58 -3.10 8.23
N ASP A 121 -8.80 -2.74 7.85
CA ASP A 121 -9.98 -3.45 8.34
C ASP A 121 -9.86 -4.93 7.92
N ALA A 122 -10.11 -5.82 8.88
CA ALA A 122 -9.88 -7.26 8.74
C ALA A 122 -10.94 -7.93 7.84
#